data_AF-A0A166YR65-F1
#
_entry.id   AF-A0A166YR65-F1
#
_cell.length_a   1.000
_cell.length_b   1.000
_cell.length_c   1.000
_cell.angle_alpha   90.00
_cell.angle_beta   90.00
_cell.angle_gamma   90.00
#
_symmetry.space_group_name_H-M   'P 1'
#
loop_
_entity.id
_entity.type
_entity.pdbx_description
1 polymer ?
#
loop_
_entity_poly.entity_id
_entity_poly.type
_entity_poly.pdbx_seq_one_letter_code
_entity_poly.pdbx_strand_id
1 'polypeptide(L)'
;MPKLKIGQDVIFIGLHVKVGVPQEKGNDNSKQKEELDQKIAVMKSCITKAISEASKKPSYKDAVKIFVAPEFFFQTSYGASSVENEHMAIVVNELVTFLSDQSPELTDWLFVLGSTTEYELKDGNVSLTDSNALPCNFTPTIKFDSVGHGNIRYVLKRWTSHIDYGRSTKIMDGQNVNSSPTNELTHHDQSKITPTVKGIIDCGKAVVGVEVCLDHAEKVLQKTDGSDKVQIQILSSGGMSPVTAALVPKCQWLFNVDSLRGLNSTNKSGNGVRLCQWNPPKLQDKTTGYNDVCVDGVHVDTVFQSDSTKLNNKKQPWLRVYDPVTIQP
;
A
#
# COMPACT_ATOMS: atom_id res chain seq x y z
N MET A 1 21.15 3.58 -15.80
CA MET A 1 19.70 3.59 -16.06
C MET A 1 19.30 4.99 -16.46
N PRO A 2 18.37 5.15 -17.40
CA PRO A 2 17.83 6.47 -17.74
C PRO A 2 17.18 7.11 -16.50
N LYS A 3 17.28 8.44 -16.42
CA LYS A 3 16.61 9.23 -15.39
C LYS A 3 15.11 9.27 -15.72
N LEU A 4 14.27 8.89 -14.76
CA LEU A 4 12.82 8.94 -14.90
C LEU A 4 12.33 10.40 -14.80
N LYS A 5 11.47 10.79 -15.72
CA LYS A 5 10.79 12.08 -15.75
C LYS A 5 9.36 11.93 -15.23
N ILE A 6 9.10 12.35 -14.00
CA ILE A 6 7.73 12.32 -13.44
C ILE A 6 6.81 13.24 -14.24
N GLY A 7 5.59 12.78 -14.51
CA GLY A 7 4.64 13.48 -15.37
C GLY A 7 4.78 13.15 -16.86
N GLN A 8 5.85 12.45 -17.26
CA GLN A 8 6.08 11.99 -18.65
C GLN A 8 6.27 10.48 -18.71
N ASP A 9 7.18 9.95 -17.89
CA ASP A 9 7.48 8.52 -17.84
C ASP A 9 6.61 7.79 -16.81
N VAL A 10 6.23 8.48 -15.72
CA VAL A 10 5.53 7.90 -14.57
C VAL A 10 4.54 8.90 -13.95
N ILE A 11 3.35 8.42 -13.60
CA ILE A 11 2.28 9.14 -12.91
C ILE A 11 1.93 8.42 -11.61
N PHE A 12 1.82 9.16 -10.51
CA PHE A 12 1.48 8.62 -9.20
C PHE A 12 0.08 9.02 -8.77
N ILE A 13 -0.67 8.04 -8.29
CA ILE A 13 -2.04 8.19 -7.82
C ILE A 13 -2.12 7.49 -6.48
N GLY A 14 -2.27 8.27 -5.40
CA GLY A 14 -2.41 7.75 -4.05
C GLY A 14 -3.86 7.81 -3.60
N LEU A 15 -4.32 6.76 -2.93
CA LEU A 15 -5.54 6.79 -2.16
C LEU A 15 -5.20 7.25 -0.74
N HIS A 16 -5.77 8.36 -0.31
CA HIS A 16 -5.65 8.83 1.06
C HIS A 16 -6.94 8.52 1.80
N VAL A 17 -6.87 7.60 2.75
CA VAL A 17 -8.01 7.24 3.59
C VAL A 17 -7.58 7.43 5.03
N LYS A 18 -8.41 8.13 5.80
CA LYS A 18 -8.32 8.05 7.26
C LYS A 18 -8.84 6.69 7.68
N VAL A 19 -7.95 5.73 7.88
CA VAL A 19 -8.34 4.44 8.42
C VAL A 19 -8.41 4.62 9.94
N GLY A 20 -9.63 4.57 10.47
CA GLY A 20 -9.90 4.79 11.87
C GLY A 20 -11.26 4.22 12.19
N VAL A 21 -11.41 2.91 12.03
CA VAL A 21 -12.63 2.24 12.46
C VAL A 21 -12.43 1.87 13.94
N PRO A 22 -13.28 2.35 14.86
CA PRO A 22 -13.27 1.86 16.23
C PRO A 22 -13.35 0.33 16.21
N GLN A 23 -12.47 -0.34 16.95
CA GLN A 23 -12.50 -1.80 16.96
C GLN A 23 -13.71 -2.31 17.73
N GLU A 24 -14.53 -3.13 17.07
CA GLU A 24 -15.66 -3.83 17.69
C GLU A 24 -15.16 -5.10 18.42
N LYS A 25 -15.85 -5.47 19.50
CA LYS A 25 -15.63 -6.77 20.15
C LYS A 25 -16.58 -7.79 19.54
N GLY A 26 -16.09 -8.96 19.17
CA GLY A 26 -16.90 -10.08 18.69
C GLY A 26 -16.34 -10.70 17.41
N ASN A 27 -17.11 -11.60 16.81
CA ASN A 27 -16.83 -12.18 15.50
C ASN A 27 -18.14 -12.27 14.70
N ASP A 28 -18.69 -11.11 14.33
CA ASP A 28 -19.88 -11.06 13.49
C ASP A 28 -19.45 -11.07 12.02
N ASN A 29 -19.44 -12.27 11.43
CA ASN A 29 -19.03 -12.47 10.04
C ASN A 29 -19.89 -11.66 9.07
N SER A 30 -21.17 -11.41 9.38
CA SER A 30 -22.08 -10.68 8.49
C SER A 30 -21.70 -9.20 8.40
N LYS A 31 -21.38 -8.57 9.54
CA LYS A 31 -20.90 -7.18 9.59
C LYS A 31 -19.52 -7.02 8.98
N GLN A 32 -18.61 -7.97 9.25
CA GLN A 32 -17.28 -7.96 8.63
C GLN A 32 -17.37 -7.98 7.10
N LYS A 33 -18.25 -8.83 6.57
CA LYS A 33 -18.52 -8.88 5.13
C LYS A 33 -19.09 -7.56 4.61
N GLU A 34 -20.06 -6.97 5.30
CA GLU A 34 -20.65 -5.69 4.90
C GLU A 34 -19.60 -4.57 4.86
N GLU A 35 -18.76 -4.44 5.89
CA GLU A 35 -17.65 -3.47 5.91
C GLU A 35 -16.65 -3.72 4.77
N LEU A 36 -16.35 -4.98 4.48
CA LEU A 36 -15.46 -5.36 3.39
C LEU A 36 -16.05 -4.98 2.03
N ASP A 37 -17.33 -5.27 1.79
CA ASP A 37 -18.06 -4.90 0.58
C ASP A 37 -18.05 -3.38 0.38
N GLN A 38 -18.27 -2.61 1.45
CA GLN A 38 -18.19 -1.13 1.42
C GLN A 38 -16.77 -0.65 1.04
N LYS A 39 -15.73 -1.24 1.62
CA LYS A 39 -14.33 -0.91 1.29
C LYS A 39 -13.97 -1.26 -0.16
N ILE A 40 -14.45 -2.40 -0.66
CA ILE A 40 -14.30 -2.79 -2.07
C ILE A 40 -14.99 -1.77 -2.98
N ALA A 41 -16.22 -1.36 -2.65
CA ALA A 41 -16.95 -0.35 -3.42
C ALA A 41 -16.19 0.99 -3.47
N VAL A 42 -15.67 1.46 -2.33
CA VAL A 42 -14.83 2.66 -2.25
C VAL A 42 -13.59 2.53 -3.14
N MET A 43 -12.90 1.38 -3.08
CA MET A 43 -11.72 1.12 -3.91
C MET A 43 -12.05 1.18 -5.41
N LYS A 44 -13.13 0.50 -5.84
CA LYS A 44 -13.61 0.52 -7.23
C LYS A 44 -13.89 1.94 -7.69
N SER A 45 -14.59 2.75 -6.90
CA SER A 45 -14.88 4.16 -7.23
C SER A 45 -13.62 5.01 -7.35
N CYS A 46 -12.64 4.82 -6.46
CA CYS A 46 -11.36 5.53 -6.51
C CYS A 46 -10.55 5.16 -7.76
N ILE A 47 -10.53 3.87 -8.11
CA ILE A 47 -9.87 3.38 -9.32
C ILE A 47 -10.56 3.92 -10.58
N THR A 48 -11.89 3.87 -10.67
CA THR A 48 -12.65 4.44 -11.81
C THR A 48 -12.31 5.91 -12.01
N LYS A 49 -12.27 6.69 -10.92
CA LYS A 49 -11.90 8.10 -10.97
C LYS A 49 -10.45 8.29 -11.42
N ALA A 50 -9.53 7.48 -10.91
CA ALA A 50 -8.12 7.47 -11.31
C ALA A 50 -7.95 7.25 -12.82
N ILE A 51 -8.61 6.21 -13.35
CA ILE A 51 -8.58 5.86 -14.77
C ILE A 51 -9.18 7.00 -15.60
N SER A 52 -10.38 7.47 -15.25
CA SER A 52 -11.05 8.56 -15.97
C SER A 52 -10.22 9.84 -16.02
N GLU A 53 -9.57 10.23 -14.93
CA GLU A 53 -8.71 11.42 -14.90
C GLU A 53 -7.41 11.26 -15.69
N ALA A 54 -6.84 10.05 -15.70
CA ALA A 54 -5.65 9.76 -16.49
C ALA A 54 -5.96 9.78 -18.00
N SER A 55 -7.09 9.19 -18.42
CA SER A 55 -7.52 9.14 -19.82
C SER A 55 -7.80 10.53 -20.42
N LYS A 56 -8.18 11.51 -19.58
CA LYS A 56 -8.39 12.92 -20.00
C LYS A 56 -7.10 13.68 -20.30
N LYS A 57 -5.92 13.10 -20.04
CA LYS A 57 -4.63 13.79 -20.15
C LYS A 57 -3.75 13.12 -21.22
N PRO A 58 -3.67 13.69 -22.43
CA PRO A 58 -2.85 13.14 -23.51
C PRO A 58 -1.38 12.94 -23.13
N SER A 59 -0.84 13.80 -22.26
CA SER A 59 0.55 13.69 -21.76
C SER A 59 0.82 12.42 -20.95
N TYR A 60 -0.22 11.67 -20.54
CA TYR A 60 -0.09 10.45 -19.75
C TYR A 60 -0.18 9.19 -20.59
N LYS A 61 -0.47 9.31 -21.89
CA LYS A 61 -0.70 8.17 -22.77
C LYS A 61 0.43 7.14 -22.65
N ASP A 62 1.67 7.60 -22.76
CA ASP A 62 2.84 6.70 -22.72
C ASP A 62 3.43 6.53 -21.32
N ALA A 63 2.85 7.11 -20.26
CA ALA A 63 3.40 7.03 -18.92
C ALA A 63 2.96 5.75 -18.20
N VAL A 64 3.81 5.18 -17.35
CA VAL A 64 3.41 4.16 -16.37
C VAL A 64 2.57 4.84 -15.29
N LYS A 65 1.38 4.32 -15.04
CA LYS A 65 0.39 4.88 -14.11
C LYS A 65 0.34 3.99 -12.88
N ILE A 66 0.65 4.55 -11.71
CA ILE A 66 0.76 3.77 -10.47
C ILE A 66 -0.33 4.23 -9.51
N PHE A 67 -1.29 3.34 -9.24
CA PHE A 67 -2.30 3.51 -8.19
C PHE A 67 -1.82 2.82 -6.91
N VAL A 68 -1.82 3.51 -5.78
CA VAL A 68 -1.39 2.95 -4.49
C VAL A 68 -2.40 3.30 -3.41
N ALA A 69 -2.85 2.28 -2.69
CA ALA A 69 -3.63 2.40 -1.47
C ALA A 69 -2.78 2.06 -0.23
N PRO A 70 -3.17 2.60 0.95
CA PRO A 70 -2.38 2.45 2.17
C PRO A 70 -2.50 1.03 2.74
N GLU A 71 -1.61 0.72 3.68
CA GLU A 71 -1.73 -0.49 4.48
C GLU A 71 -3.04 -0.45 5.28
N PHE A 72 -3.57 -1.65 5.57
CA PHE A 72 -4.80 -1.85 6.34
C PHE A 72 -6.05 -1.26 5.71
N PHE A 73 -6.02 -0.88 4.42
CA PHE A 73 -7.22 -0.36 3.75
C PHE A 73 -8.41 -1.32 3.87
N PHE A 74 -8.16 -2.63 3.75
CA PHE A 74 -9.19 -3.67 3.88
C PHE A 74 -9.38 -4.20 5.31
N GLN A 75 -8.66 -3.66 6.30
CA GLN A 75 -8.87 -4.06 7.69
C GLN A 75 -10.25 -3.62 8.16
N THR A 76 -11.05 -4.54 8.69
CA THR A 76 -12.39 -4.24 9.23
C THR A 76 -12.27 -3.74 10.69
N SER A 77 -13.38 -3.30 11.27
CA SER A 77 -13.49 -3.00 12.70
C SER A 77 -13.12 -4.19 13.60
N TYR A 78 -13.10 -5.40 13.05
CA TYR A 78 -12.75 -6.63 13.77
C TYR A 78 -11.25 -6.95 13.73
N GLY A 79 -10.44 -6.17 12.99
CA GLY A 79 -9.00 -6.36 12.88
C GLY A 79 -8.60 -7.38 11.80
N ALA A 80 -7.59 -8.20 12.10
CA ALA A 80 -7.18 -9.28 11.22
C ALA A 80 -8.26 -10.37 11.18
N SER A 81 -8.44 -11.00 10.02
CA SER A 81 -9.49 -12.00 9.81
C SER A 81 -8.93 -13.42 9.75
N SER A 82 -9.72 -14.41 10.13
CA SER A 82 -9.31 -15.81 9.92
C SER A 82 -9.16 -16.07 8.41
N VAL A 83 -8.16 -16.85 8.02
CA VAL A 83 -8.00 -17.31 6.62
C VAL A 83 -9.27 -18.05 6.14
N GLU A 84 -9.99 -18.71 7.05
CA GLU A 84 -11.27 -19.38 6.76
C GLU A 84 -12.38 -18.43 6.29
N ASN A 85 -12.30 -17.14 6.61
CA ASN A 85 -13.28 -16.15 6.19
C ASN A 85 -13.05 -15.69 4.74
N GLU A 86 -12.00 -16.17 4.06
CA GLU A 86 -11.70 -15.91 2.64
C GLU A 86 -11.63 -14.41 2.27
N HIS A 87 -11.40 -13.51 3.22
CA HIS A 87 -11.46 -12.05 2.99
C HIS A 87 -10.52 -11.60 1.86
N MET A 88 -9.29 -12.10 1.83
CA MET A 88 -8.37 -11.86 0.71
C MET A 88 -8.92 -12.38 -0.60
N ALA A 89 -9.40 -13.62 -0.63
CA ALA A 89 -9.88 -14.22 -1.86
C ALA A 89 -11.04 -13.38 -2.42
N ILE A 90 -11.95 -12.93 -1.55
CA ILE A 90 -13.04 -12.00 -1.90
C ILE A 90 -12.48 -10.69 -2.47
N VAL A 91 -11.62 -9.99 -1.72
CA VAL A 91 -11.03 -8.70 -2.16
C VAL A 91 -10.32 -8.82 -3.50
N VAL A 92 -9.48 -9.83 -3.65
CA VAL A 92 -8.69 -10.01 -4.87
C VAL A 92 -9.58 -10.41 -6.02
N ASN A 93 -10.48 -11.37 -5.86
CA ASN A 93 -11.37 -11.80 -6.94
C ASN A 93 -12.24 -10.64 -7.43
N GLU A 94 -12.83 -9.88 -6.50
CA GLU A 94 -13.68 -8.72 -6.82
C GLU A 94 -12.92 -7.62 -7.56
N LEU A 95 -11.71 -7.26 -7.10
CA LEU A 95 -10.93 -6.17 -7.71
C LEU A 95 -10.27 -6.61 -9.02
N VAL A 96 -9.82 -7.86 -9.12
CA VAL A 96 -9.28 -8.43 -10.37
C VAL A 96 -10.36 -8.50 -11.43
N THR A 97 -11.56 -8.99 -11.07
CA THR A 97 -12.69 -9.06 -12.01
C THR A 97 -13.04 -7.66 -12.50
N PHE A 98 -13.24 -6.72 -11.57
CA PHE A 98 -13.52 -5.33 -11.88
C PHE A 98 -12.45 -4.68 -12.78
N LEU A 99 -11.16 -4.89 -12.51
CA LEU A 99 -10.09 -4.33 -13.33
C LEU A 99 -9.98 -5.03 -14.69
N SER A 100 -10.24 -6.33 -14.76
CA SER A 100 -10.22 -7.08 -16.02
C SER A 100 -11.29 -6.58 -17.00
N ASP A 101 -12.44 -6.16 -16.49
CA ASP A 101 -13.50 -5.52 -17.28
C ASP A 101 -13.07 -4.17 -17.89
N GLN A 102 -12.01 -3.55 -17.36
CA GLN A 102 -11.42 -2.29 -17.85
C GLN A 102 -10.15 -2.52 -18.70
N SER A 103 -9.76 -3.79 -18.93
CA SER A 103 -8.41 -4.19 -19.35
C SER A 103 -7.77 -3.47 -20.54
N PRO A 104 -8.48 -3.09 -21.64
CA PRO A 104 -7.82 -2.43 -22.76
C PRO A 104 -7.21 -1.07 -22.38
N GLU A 105 -7.75 -0.40 -21.36
CA GLU A 105 -7.25 0.90 -20.89
C GLU A 105 -6.13 0.77 -19.83
N LEU A 106 -5.84 -0.45 -19.40
CA LEU A 106 -5.01 -0.69 -18.22
C LEU A 106 -3.57 -1.10 -18.52
N THR A 107 -3.17 -1.29 -19.77
CA THR A 107 -1.86 -1.89 -20.16
C THR A 107 -0.62 -1.21 -19.57
N ASP A 108 -0.69 0.07 -19.21
CA ASP A 108 0.39 0.83 -18.56
C ASP A 108 0.19 1.04 -17.04
N TRP A 109 -0.73 0.31 -16.42
CA TRP A 109 -1.07 0.47 -15.01
C TRP A 109 -0.41 -0.55 -14.09
N LEU A 110 -0.02 -0.05 -12.92
CA LEU A 110 0.31 -0.83 -11.74
C LEU A 110 -0.65 -0.44 -10.61
N PHE A 111 -1.36 -1.41 -10.06
CA PHE A 111 -2.24 -1.23 -8.91
C PHE A 111 -1.61 -1.89 -7.69
N VAL A 112 -1.35 -1.13 -6.63
CA VAL A 112 -0.94 -1.59 -5.30
C VAL A 112 -2.12 -1.34 -4.37
N LEU A 113 -2.94 -2.36 -4.12
CA LEU A 113 -4.32 -2.20 -3.63
C LEU A 113 -4.45 -1.98 -2.11
N GLY A 114 -3.35 -1.72 -1.41
CA GLY A 114 -3.32 -1.72 0.04
C GLY A 114 -3.32 -3.15 0.58
N SER A 115 -3.22 -3.30 1.90
CA SER A 115 -3.06 -4.63 2.50
C SER A 115 -4.31 -5.15 3.19
N THR A 116 -4.39 -6.49 3.29
CA THR A 116 -5.27 -7.19 4.22
C THR A 116 -4.41 -7.84 5.32
N THR A 117 -5.03 -8.13 6.47
CA THR A 117 -4.39 -8.83 7.57
C THR A 117 -5.21 -10.08 7.87
N GLU A 118 -4.54 -11.22 7.88
CA GLU A 118 -5.15 -12.52 8.14
C GLU A 118 -4.34 -13.29 9.18
N TYR A 119 -4.94 -14.34 9.74
CA TYR A 119 -4.24 -15.30 10.61
C TYR A 119 -4.72 -16.72 10.32
N GLU A 120 -3.79 -17.67 10.33
CA GLU A 120 -4.08 -19.10 10.20
C GLU A 120 -4.04 -19.78 11.57
N LEU A 121 -5.00 -20.67 11.85
CA LEU A 121 -5.06 -21.45 13.08
C LEU A 121 -4.46 -22.85 12.83
N LYS A 122 -3.35 -23.18 13.51
CA LYS A 122 -2.61 -24.44 13.28
C LYS A 122 -3.41 -25.74 13.54
N ASP A 123 -4.47 -25.71 14.33
CA ASP A 123 -5.22 -26.91 14.74
C ASP A 123 -6.76 -26.79 14.62
N GLY A 124 -7.26 -25.83 13.84
CA GLY A 124 -8.71 -25.67 13.56
C GLY A 124 -9.64 -25.37 14.75
N ASN A 125 -9.11 -25.28 15.98
CA ASN A 125 -9.91 -25.10 17.21
C ASN A 125 -9.35 -24.08 18.20
N VAL A 126 -8.58 -23.11 17.71
CA VAL A 126 -7.76 -22.27 18.57
C VAL A 126 -8.23 -20.82 18.55
N SER A 127 -8.50 -20.26 19.73
CA SER A 127 -8.85 -18.86 19.91
C SER A 127 -7.74 -17.96 19.36
N LEU A 128 -8.09 -16.76 18.90
CA LEU A 128 -7.15 -15.66 18.59
C LEU A 128 -6.06 -15.46 19.67
N THR A 129 -6.29 -15.97 20.90
CA THR A 129 -5.43 -15.87 22.08
C THR A 129 -4.28 -16.84 22.21
N ASP A 130 -4.09 -17.72 21.24
CA ASP A 130 -3.04 -18.73 21.34
C ASP A 130 -1.80 -18.37 20.52
N SER A 131 -0.64 -18.75 21.05
CA SER A 131 0.69 -18.53 20.48
C SER A 131 0.95 -19.25 19.14
N ASN A 132 -0.07 -19.93 18.60
CA ASN A 132 0.00 -20.77 17.43
C ASN A 132 -0.61 -20.15 16.16
N ALA A 133 -1.20 -18.94 16.24
CA ALA A 133 -1.70 -18.26 15.05
C ALA A 133 -0.53 -17.80 14.14
N LEU A 134 -0.60 -18.07 12.84
CA LEU A 134 0.39 -17.57 11.87
C LEU A 134 -0.10 -16.26 11.24
N PRO A 135 0.43 -15.11 11.69
CA PRO A 135 0.06 -13.80 11.15
C PRO A 135 0.46 -13.66 9.67
N CYS A 136 -0.48 -13.23 8.83
CA CYS A 136 -0.26 -12.90 7.43
C CYS A 136 -0.68 -11.45 7.16
N ASN A 137 0.15 -10.68 6.46
CA ASN A 137 -0.22 -9.38 5.93
C ASN A 137 0.36 -9.27 4.52
N PHE A 138 -0.48 -8.99 3.53
CA PHE A 138 -0.05 -8.92 2.14
C PHE A 138 -0.77 -7.82 1.40
N THR A 139 -0.09 -7.30 0.40
CA THR A 139 -0.61 -6.28 -0.51
C THR A 139 -0.80 -6.87 -1.90
N PRO A 140 -2.05 -7.09 -2.35
CA PRO A 140 -2.34 -7.46 -3.72
C PRO A 140 -1.83 -6.38 -4.67
N THR A 141 -1.07 -6.82 -5.66
CA THR A 141 -0.48 -5.95 -6.67
C THR A 141 -0.79 -6.49 -8.05
N ILE A 142 -1.38 -5.67 -8.92
CA ILE A 142 -1.83 -6.10 -10.25
C ILE A 142 -1.14 -5.23 -11.29
N LYS A 143 -0.40 -5.88 -12.20
CA LYS A 143 0.20 -5.24 -13.36
C LYS A 143 -0.46 -5.78 -14.63
N PHE A 144 -0.99 -4.91 -15.45
CA PHE A 144 -1.51 -5.30 -16.75
C PHE A 144 -0.36 -5.41 -17.77
N ASP A 145 -0.44 -6.38 -18.66
CA ASP A 145 0.48 -6.49 -19.79
C ASP A 145 -0.04 -5.73 -21.02
N SER A 146 0.72 -5.78 -22.12
CA SER A 146 0.38 -5.08 -23.36
C SER A 146 -0.91 -5.58 -24.05
N VAL A 147 -1.43 -6.74 -23.65
CA VAL A 147 -2.67 -7.30 -24.19
C VAL A 147 -3.84 -7.18 -23.20
N GLY A 148 -3.63 -6.52 -22.06
CA GLY A 148 -4.66 -6.29 -21.05
C GLY A 148 -4.83 -7.43 -20.05
N HIS A 149 -3.92 -8.40 -20.00
CA HIS A 149 -3.98 -9.43 -18.97
C HIS A 149 -3.40 -8.92 -17.64
N GLY A 150 -4.21 -8.98 -16.58
CA GLY A 150 -3.79 -8.65 -15.22
C GLY A 150 -2.90 -9.73 -14.63
N ASN A 151 -1.64 -9.41 -14.39
CA ASN A 151 -0.69 -10.25 -13.68
C ASN A 151 -0.73 -9.90 -12.20
N ILE A 152 -1.35 -10.77 -11.41
CA ILE A 152 -1.51 -10.61 -9.96
C ILE A 152 -0.24 -11.07 -9.25
N ARG A 153 0.20 -10.30 -8.26
CA ARG A 153 1.27 -10.62 -7.33
C ARG A 153 0.84 -10.27 -5.92
N TYR A 154 1.37 -11.01 -4.96
CA TYR A 154 1.12 -10.77 -3.54
C TYR A 154 2.44 -10.37 -2.90
N VAL A 155 2.52 -9.12 -2.44
CA VAL A 155 3.69 -8.62 -1.72
C VAL A 155 3.47 -8.87 -0.25
N LEU A 156 4.14 -9.88 0.29
CA LEU A 156 4.05 -10.26 1.69
C LEU A 156 4.81 -9.26 2.56
N LYS A 157 4.15 -8.74 3.60
CA LYS A 157 4.80 -8.03 4.71
C LYS A 157 5.54 -9.05 5.55
N ARG A 158 6.86 -8.90 5.66
CA ARG A 158 7.67 -9.84 6.45
C ARG A 158 7.73 -9.46 7.93
N TRP A 159 7.68 -8.18 8.24
CA TRP A 159 7.83 -7.70 9.61
C TRP A 159 6.51 -7.13 10.08
N THR A 160 5.71 -7.94 10.77
CA THR A 160 4.44 -7.50 11.33
C THR A 160 4.65 -6.80 12.68
N SER A 161 3.70 -5.93 13.05
CA SER A 161 3.70 -5.19 14.31
C SER A 161 2.43 -5.51 15.09
N HIS A 162 2.39 -5.09 16.36
CA HIS A 162 1.19 -5.24 17.19
C HIS A 162 -0.03 -4.47 16.64
N ILE A 163 0.17 -3.44 15.82
CA ILE A 163 -0.91 -2.65 15.21
C ILE A 163 -1.65 -3.46 14.15
N ASP A 164 -0.97 -4.39 13.46
CA ASP A 164 -1.54 -5.24 12.41
C ASP A 164 -2.72 -6.08 12.91
N TYR A 165 -2.71 -6.48 14.19
CA TYR A 165 -3.67 -7.42 14.79
C TYR A 165 -4.62 -6.74 15.80
N GLY A 166 -4.59 -5.41 15.90
CA GLY A 166 -5.51 -4.65 16.75
C GLY A 166 -5.31 -4.84 18.26
N ARG A 167 -6.38 -4.61 19.05
CA ARG A 167 -6.40 -4.79 20.52
C ARG A 167 -6.36 -6.26 20.97
N SER A 168 -6.26 -7.21 20.05
CA SER A 168 -6.04 -8.64 20.36
C SER A 168 -4.59 -8.91 20.83
N THR A 169 -3.89 -7.93 21.41
CA THR A 169 -2.45 -7.98 21.67
C THR A 169 -2.06 -8.46 23.06
N LYS A 170 -3.00 -8.90 23.90
CA LYS A 170 -2.64 -9.72 25.09
C LYS A 170 -1.94 -11.05 24.73
N ILE A 171 -1.85 -11.33 23.44
CA ILE A 171 -1.49 -12.61 22.84
C ILE A 171 -0.02 -12.60 22.38
N MET A 172 0.56 -11.41 22.16
CA MET A 172 1.92 -11.26 21.64
C MET A 172 2.90 -10.54 22.58
N ASP A 173 2.46 -10.13 23.78
CA ASP A 173 3.28 -9.40 24.77
C ASP A 173 4.40 -10.26 25.43
N GLY A 174 4.59 -11.51 24.99
CA GLY A 174 5.57 -12.46 25.56
C GLY A 174 6.52 -13.11 24.56
N GLN A 175 6.32 -12.93 23.25
CA GLN A 175 7.23 -13.47 22.24
C GLN A 175 7.89 -12.33 21.48
N ASN A 176 9.22 -12.38 21.38
CA ASN A 176 9.99 -11.53 20.47
C ASN A 176 9.45 -11.75 19.04
N VAL A 177 8.53 -10.89 18.59
CA VAL A 177 7.94 -10.91 17.24
C VAL A 177 8.96 -10.58 16.13
N ASN A 178 10.26 -10.51 16.47
CA ASN A 178 11.38 -10.50 15.51
C ASN A 178 11.65 -11.88 14.89
N SER A 179 10.80 -12.89 15.11
CA SER A 179 10.88 -14.13 14.35
C SER A 179 10.54 -13.82 12.90
N SER A 180 11.58 -13.76 12.06
CA SER A 180 11.46 -13.75 10.60
C SER A 180 10.37 -14.75 10.19
N PRO A 181 9.34 -14.35 9.43
CA PRO A 181 8.31 -15.28 9.01
C PRO A 181 9.01 -16.41 8.28
N THR A 182 8.75 -17.63 8.74
CA THR A 182 9.20 -18.83 8.05
C THR A 182 8.70 -18.71 6.62
N ASN A 183 9.59 -18.90 5.64
CA ASN A 183 9.28 -18.87 4.19
C ASN A 183 8.27 -19.97 3.75
N GLU A 184 7.58 -20.59 4.70
CA GLU A 184 6.73 -21.76 4.55
C GLU A 184 5.34 -21.40 5.09
N LEU A 185 4.60 -20.62 4.29
CA LEU A 185 3.15 -20.75 4.28
C LEU A 185 2.86 -22.06 3.56
N THR A 186 2.66 -23.13 4.32
CA THR A 186 2.33 -24.45 3.79
C THR A 186 0.88 -24.77 4.11
N HIS A 187 0.05 -24.88 3.06
CA HIS A 187 -1.33 -25.42 2.98
C HIS A 187 -2.47 -24.37 3.11
N HIS A 188 -3.69 -24.49 2.56
CA HIS A 188 -4.43 -25.64 1.99
C HIS A 188 -5.14 -25.39 0.62
N ASP A 189 -5.03 -24.21 0.00
CA ASP A 189 -5.53 -23.94 -1.39
C ASP A 189 -4.62 -22.97 -2.18
N GLN A 190 -3.38 -22.77 -1.71
CA GLN A 190 -2.39 -21.88 -2.34
C GLN A 190 -1.72 -22.47 -3.59
N SER A 191 -2.12 -23.64 -4.10
CA SER A 191 -1.64 -24.10 -5.42
C SER A 191 -2.01 -23.14 -6.56
N LYS A 192 -2.89 -22.16 -6.30
CA LYS A 192 -3.27 -21.10 -7.24
C LYS A 192 -2.62 -19.73 -6.96
N ILE A 193 -2.03 -19.53 -5.78
CA ILE A 193 -1.44 -18.25 -5.37
C ILE A 193 0.01 -18.53 -4.98
N THR A 194 0.97 -18.26 -5.86
CA THR A 194 2.39 -18.28 -5.50
C THR A 194 2.75 -16.90 -4.94
N PRO A 195 2.93 -16.73 -3.62
CA PRO A 195 3.36 -15.46 -3.06
C PRO A 195 4.69 -15.09 -3.72
N THR A 196 4.74 -13.92 -4.36
CA THR A 196 5.99 -13.48 -4.94
C THR A 196 6.80 -12.85 -3.83
N VAL A 197 7.78 -13.60 -3.31
CA VAL A 197 8.66 -13.17 -2.21
C VAL A 197 9.41 -11.87 -2.51
N LYS A 198 9.42 -11.45 -3.78
CA LYS A 198 10.08 -10.24 -4.28
C LYS A 198 9.03 -9.21 -4.70
N GLY A 199 8.91 -8.12 -3.94
CA GLY A 199 8.11 -6.95 -4.30
C GLY A 199 8.64 -6.16 -5.50
N ILE A 200 9.43 -6.76 -6.39
CA ILE A 200 10.08 -6.08 -7.54
C ILE A 200 9.30 -6.40 -8.82
N ILE A 201 8.80 -5.35 -9.47
CA ILE A 201 7.88 -5.41 -10.60
C ILE A 201 8.45 -4.55 -11.73
N ASP A 202 8.69 -5.18 -12.87
CA ASP A 202 9.10 -4.49 -14.09
C ASP A 202 7.86 -3.93 -14.80
N CYS A 203 7.73 -2.61 -14.91
CA CYS A 203 6.66 -1.91 -15.61
C CYS A 203 7.11 -1.38 -16.99
N GLY A 204 8.17 -1.95 -17.57
CA GLY A 204 8.74 -1.54 -18.85
C GLY A 204 9.58 -0.28 -18.72
N LYS A 205 8.94 0.89 -18.51
CA LYS A 205 9.65 2.18 -18.39
C LYS A 205 10.33 2.36 -17.03
N ALA A 206 9.84 1.68 -16.01
CA ALA A 206 10.38 1.75 -14.66
C ALA A 206 10.34 0.38 -13.99
N VAL A 207 11.34 0.08 -13.16
CA VAL A 207 11.28 -1.03 -12.21
C VAL A 207 10.83 -0.50 -10.86
N VAL A 208 9.72 -1.03 -10.36
CA VAL A 208 9.06 -0.63 -9.12
C VAL A 208 9.33 -1.69 -8.05
N GLY A 209 9.79 -1.27 -6.88
CA GLY A 209 9.87 -2.09 -5.69
C GLY A 209 8.77 -1.69 -4.71
N VAL A 210 8.05 -2.66 -4.16
CA VAL A 210 6.95 -2.46 -3.22
C VAL A 210 7.33 -3.08 -1.88
N GLU A 211 7.14 -2.32 -0.80
CA GLU A 211 7.26 -2.76 0.59
C GLU A 211 6.03 -2.34 1.39
N VAL A 212 5.77 -3.08 2.47
CA VAL A 212 4.65 -2.83 3.36
C VAL A 212 5.17 -2.41 4.73
N CYS A 213 4.98 -1.15 5.07
CA CYS A 213 5.23 -0.60 6.40
C CYS A 213 6.59 -1.01 6.97
N LEU A 214 6.63 -1.71 8.12
CA LEU A 214 7.83 -2.05 8.87
C LEU A 214 8.92 -2.76 8.05
N ASP A 215 8.57 -3.46 6.97
CA ASP A 215 9.53 -4.01 6.00
C ASP A 215 10.53 -2.97 5.51
N HIS A 216 10.09 -1.70 5.42
CA HIS A 216 10.93 -0.59 5.07
C HIS A 216 12.03 -0.34 6.11
N ALA A 217 11.74 -0.20 7.40
CA ALA A 217 12.82 -0.04 8.40
C ALA A 217 13.78 -1.22 8.38
N GLU A 218 13.26 -2.41 8.11
CA GLU A 218 14.00 -3.65 8.06
C GLU A 218 14.72 -3.89 6.73
N LYS A 219 14.59 -2.95 5.79
CA LYS A 219 15.30 -2.90 4.51
C LYS A 219 15.06 -4.16 3.68
N VAL A 220 13.85 -4.72 3.73
CA VAL A 220 13.51 -6.01 3.09
C VAL A 220 13.78 -5.96 1.59
N LEU A 221 13.31 -4.92 0.91
CA LEU A 221 13.53 -4.71 -0.53
C LEU A 221 14.99 -4.44 -0.83
N GLN A 222 15.71 -3.68 -0.01
CA GLN A 222 17.15 -3.45 -0.19
C GLN A 222 17.94 -4.76 -0.18
N LYS A 223 17.57 -5.70 0.70
CA LYS A 223 18.17 -7.04 0.83
C LYS A 223 17.68 -8.04 -0.23
N THR A 224 16.70 -7.70 -1.06
CA THR A 224 16.13 -8.60 -2.07
C THR A 224 16.94 -8.59 -3.36
N ASP A 225 17.21 -9.76 -3.97
CA ASP A 225 17.92 -9.80 -5.25
C ASP A 225 17.19 -8.99 -6.33
N GLY A 226 17.95 -8.20 -7.08
CA GLY A 226 17.43 -7.30 -8.10
C GLY A 226 16.99 -5.94 -7.56
N SER A 227 17.17 -5.66 -6.26
CA SER A 227 16.93 -4.35 -5.66
C SER A 227 17.75 -3.23 -6.31
N ASP A 228 18.92 -3.60 -6.86
CA ASP A 228 19.77 -2.70 -7.63
C ASP A 228 19.12 -2.25 -8.94
N LYS A 229 18.02 -2.87 -9.39
CA LYS A 229 17.24 -2.48 -10.57
C LYS A 229 16.14 -1.49 -10.27
N VAL A 230 15.71 -1.40 -9.01
CA VAL A 230 14.55 -0.61 -8.60
C VAL A 230 14.83 0.89 -8.74
N GLN A 231 13.98 1.57 -9.50
CA GLN A 231 14.02 3.02 -9.73
C GLN A 231 12.95 3.76 -8.91
N ILE A 232 11.87 3.07 -8.54
CA ILE A 232 10.78 3.61 -7.74
C ILE A 232 10.54 2.65 -6.58
N GLN A 233 10.56 3.16 -5.35
CA GLN A 233 10.18 2.41 -4.16
C GLN A 233 8.81 2.88 -3.70
N ILE A 234 7.86 1.96 -3.56
CA ILE A 234 6.52 2.21 -3.04
C ILE A 234 6.48 1.69 -1.61
N LEU A 235 5.99 2.54 -0.71
CA LEU A 235 5.75 2.21 0.68
C LEU A 235 4.25 2.34 0.95
N SER A 236 3.56 1.21 1.04
CA SER A 236 2.19 1.17 1.56
C SER A 236 2.28 1.03 3.08
N SER A 237 1.74 1.99 3.84
CA SER A 237 1.96 2.06 5.28
C SER A 237 0.71 2.41 6.08
N GLY A 238 0.66 1.92 7.32
CA GLY A 238 -0.29 2.29 8.36
C GLY A 238 0.43 2.93 9.53
N GLY A 239 1.15 4.02 9.29
CA GLY A 239 1.73 4.84 10.34
C GLY A 239 3.26 4.83 10.42
N MET A 240 3.95 4.37 9.40
CA MET A 240 5.41 4.41 9.33
C MET A 240 5.94 5.59 8.53
N SER A 241 6.96 6.26 9.08
CA SER A 241 7.74 7.23 8.30
C SER A 241 8.74 6.53 7.40
N PRO A 242 8.98 7.06 6.19
CA PRO A 242 10.14 6.72 5.39
C PRO A 242 11.46 6.78 6.17
N VAL A 243 12.32 5.79 5.95
CA VAL A 243 13.66 5.69 6.53
C VAL A 243 14.68 5.74 5.41
N THR A 244 15.52 6.78 5.38
CA THR A 244 16.48 6.98 4.28
C THR A 244 17.44 5.82 4.08
N ALA A 245 17.91 5.25 5.19
CA ALA A 245 18.86 4.14 5.16
C ALA A 245 18.27 2.84 4.59
N ALA A 246 16.95 2.79 4.38
CA ALA A 246 16.23 1.67 3.78
C ALA A 246 15.95 1.81 2.28
N LEU A 247 16.24 2.98 1.70
CA LEU A 247 16.09 3.16 0.27
C LEU A 247 17.05 2.25 -0.50
N VAL A 248 16.56 1.66 -1.58
CA VAL A 248 17.41 0.91 -2.51
C VAL A 248 18.42 1.84 -3.19
N PRO A 249 19.67 1.42 -3.44
CA PRO A 249 20.72 2.35 -3.89
C PRO A 249 20.44 3.10 -5.19
N LYS A 250 19.70 2.49 -6.13
CA LYS A 250 19.33 3.11 -7.42
C LYS A 250 17.93 3.73 -7.43
N CYS A 251 17.28 3.81 -6.28
CA CYS A 251 15.99 4.48 -6.12
C CYS A 251 16.11 5.93 -6.61
N GLN A 252 15.19 6.37 -7.44
CA GLN A 252 15.06 7.78 -7.84
C GLN A 252 13.89 8.45 -7.12
N TRP A 253 12.87 7.64 -6.76
CA TRP A 253 11.60 8.12 -6.22
C TRP A 253 11.09 7.18 -5.14
N LEU A 254 10.72 7.73 -3.99
CA LEU A 254 9.94 7.04 -2.97
C LEU A 254 8.50 7.55 -3.00
N PHE A 255 7.54 6.66 -3.13
CA PHE A 255 6.12 6.98 -3.03
C PHE A 255 5.49 6.29 -1.81
N ASN A 256 5.22 7.07 -0.76
CA ASN A 256 4.64 6.59 0.49
C ASN A 256 3.15 6.92 0.58
N VAL A 257 2.32 5.95 0.95
CA VAL A 257 0.88 6.12 1.17
C VAL A 257 0.55 5.60 2.57
N ASP A 258 0.29 6.52 3.50
CA ASP A 258 0.09 6.24 4.94
C ASP A 258 -1.37 6.45 5.37
N SER A 259 -1.94 5.50 6.15
CA SER A 259 -3.33 5.54 6.67
C SER A 259 -3.52 5.92 8.16
N LEU A 260 -2.53 5.84 9.05
CA LEU A 260 -2.77 5.81 10.52
C LEU A 260 -2.17 6.95 11.37
N ARG A 261 -1.18 7.71 10.88
CA ARG A 261 -0.63 8.91 11.55
C ARG A 261 -1.60 10.11 11.67
N GLY A 262 -2.66 9.99 12.44
CA GLY A 262 -3.52 11.14 12.72
C GLY A 262 -4.56 11.00 13.83
N LEU A 263 -4.69 9.84 14.48
CA LEU A 263 -5.71 9.67 15.51
C LEU A 263 -5.27 10.22 16.89
N ASN A 264 -3.97 10.21 17.23
CA ASN A 264 -3.50 10.60 18.58
C ASN A 264 -2.14 11.32 18.65
N SER A 265 -1.41 11.56 17.56
CA SER A 265 -0.13 12.27 17.65
C SER A 265 -0.36 13.78 17.75
N THR A 266 0.04 14.38 18.86
CA THR A 266 0.15 15.85 19.03
C THR A 266 1.09 16.47 17.99
N ASN A 267 1.95 15.67 17.37
CA ASN A 267 2.69 16.02 16.17
C ASN A 267 1.76 15.98 14.95
N LYS A 268 1.37 17.18 14.47
CA LYS A 268 0.61 17.42 13.24
C LYS A 268 1.30 16.96 11.94
N SER A 269 2.36 16.14 12.00
CA SER A 269 3.09 15.67 10.82
C SER A 269 2.34 14.53 10.10
N GLY A 270 1.15 14.88 9.61
CA GLY A 270 0.33 14.34 8.52
C GLY A 270 0.34 12.84 8.23
N ASN A 271 -0.81 12.20 8.50
CA ASN A 271 -1.46 11.29 7.56
C ASN A 271 -1.35 11.85 6.14
N GLY A 272 -1.00 11.02 5.17
CA GLY A 272 -1.01 11.47 3.79
C GLY A 272 -0.20 10.65 2.80
N VAL A 273 -0.40 11.01 1.54
CA VAL A 273 0.36 10.53 0.39
C VAL A 273 1.58 11.43 0.22
N ARG A 274 2.78 10.86 0.23
CA ARG A 274 4.05 11.59 0.08
C ARG A 274 4.82 11.05 -1.12
N LEU A 275 5.34 11.95 -1.96
CA LEU A 275 6.31 11.59 -3.00
C LEU A 275 7.63 12.31 -2.72
N CYS A 276 8.68 11.55 -2.44
CA CYS A 276 10.01 12.09 -2.20
C CYS A 276 10.91 11.78 -3.41
N GLN A 277 11.55 12.81 -3.97
CA GLN A 277 12.63 12.59 -4.93
C GLN A 277 13.89 12.23 -4.15
N TRP A 278 14.45 11.06 -4.41
CA TRP A 278 15.73 10.69 -3.82
C TRP A 278 16.86 11.21 -4.71
N ASN A 279 17.63 12.16 -4.16
CA ASN A 279 18.95 12.48 -4.66
C ASN A 279 19.94 11.86 -3.68
N PRO A 280 20.62 10.76 -4.03
CA PRO A 280 21.60 10.18 -3.12
C PRO A 280 22.59 11.28 -2.73
N PRO A 281 22.87 11.49 -1.43
CA PRO A 281 23.82 12.49 -1.02
C PRO A 281 25.12 12.20 -1.76
N LYS A 282 25.61 13.21 -2.49
CA LYS A 282 27.02 13.21 -2.88
C LYS A 282 27.77 12.98 -1.57
N LEU A 283 28.71 12.04 -1.57
CA LEU A 283 29.39 11.40 -0.43
C LEU A 283 30.03 12.31 0.65
N GLN A 284 29.63 13.57 0.83
CA GLN A 284 30.33 14.58 1.62
C GLN A 284 29.47 15.44 2.57
N ASP A 285 28.14 15.30 2.66
CA ASP A 285 27.39 16.09 3.66
C ASP A 285 26.40 15.23 4.47
N LYS A 286 26.63 15.17 5.78
CA LYS A 286 26.01 14.21 6.72
C LYS A 286 24.68 14.68 7.30
N THR A 287 24.12 15.79 6.83
CA THR A 287 22.89 16.35 7.40
C THR A 287 21.88 16.68 6.30
N THR A 288 20.71 16.03 6.40
CA THR A 288 19.47 16.26 5.65
C THR A 288 19.48 15.91 4.15
N GLY A 289 19.07 14.68 3.82
CA GLY A 289 19.11 14.12 2.46
C GLY A 289 17.80 14.13 1.67
N TYR A 290 16.75 14.81 2.09
CA TYR A 290 15.49 14.88 1.32
C TYR A 290 15.22 16.30 0.86
N ASN A 291 14.96 16.44 -0.44
CA ASN A 291 14.03 17.48 -0.89
C ASN A 291 12.65 16.83 -0.81
N ASP A 292 12.01 16.94 0.35
CA ASP A 292 10.62 16.56 0.47
C ASP A 292 9.81 17.42 -0.50
N VAL A 293 9.34 16.79 -1.57
CA VAL A 293 8.12 17.26 -2.23
C VAL A 293 6.97 16.68 -1.41
N CYS A 294 6.90 17.07 -0.13
CA CYS A 294 5.70 16.86 0.65
C CYS A 294 4.62 17.64 -0.08
N VAL A 295 3.71 16.91 -0.72
CA VAL A 295 2.40 17.47 -1.04
C VAL A 295 1.57 17.37 0.24
N ASP A 296 2.03 18.05 1.29
CA ASP A 296 1.20 18.40 2.42
C ASP A 296 0.11 19.32 1.86
N GLY A 297 -1.10 18.78 1.73
CA GLY A 297 -2.22 19.51 1.17
C GLY A 297 -2.38 19.40 -0.35
N VAL A 298 -2.55 18.18 -0.87
CA VAL A 298 -3.70 18.02 -1.79
C VAL A 298 -4.95 18.29 -0.94
N HIS A 299 -5.24 19.58 -0.76
CA HIS A 299 -6.57 20.07 -0.45
C HIS A 299 -7.48 19.49 -1.54
N VAL A 300 -8.15 18.40 -1.21
CA VAL A 300 -9.46 18.15 -1.76
C VAL A 300 -10.30 19.30 -1.21
N ASP A 301 -10.73 20.21 -2.09
CA ASP A 301 -11.51 21.40 -1.73
C ASP A 301 -12.68 21.00 -0.81
N THR A 302 -12.57 21.28 0.49
CA THR A 302 -13.59 21.92 1.35
C THR A 302 -13.11 22.07 2.82
N VAL A 303 -12.73 23.31 3.18
CA VAL A 303 -12.92 24.07 4.47
C VAL A 303 -12.87 23.26 5.80
N PHE A 304 -11.94 23.43 6.76
CA PHE A 304 -11.69 24.61 7.62
C PHE A 304 -10.26 24.63 8.23
N GLN A 305 -9.75 25.87 8.38
CA GLN A 305 -8.60 26.45 9.14
C GLN A 305 -7.82 25.53 10.12
N SER A 306 -6.49 25.61 10.26
CA SER A 306 -5.63 26.80 10.39
C SER A 306 -4.13 26.48 10.15
N ASP A 307 -3.46 27.47 9.54
CA ASP A 307 -2.03 27.81 9.53
C ASP A 307 -0.94 26.72 9.43
N SER A 308 -0.34 26.63 8.23
CA SER A 308 1.12 26.61 8.06
C SER A 308 1.54 26.99 6.63
N THR A 309 2.07 28.21 6.50
CA THR A 309 3.04 28.74 5.52
C THR A 309 3.38 27.94 4.23
N LYS A 310 2.82 28.41 3.11
CA LYS A 310 3.42 28.63 1.76
C LYS A 310 4.39 27.58 1.19
N LEU A 311 3.84 26.51 0.62
CA LEU A 311 4.33 25.93 -0.65
C LEU A 311 3.41 26.44 -1.78
N ASN A 312 4.01 26.96 -2.85
CA ASN A 312 3.28 27.45 -4.02
C ASN A 312 2.52 26.29 -4.70
N ASN A 313 1.22 26.19 -4.43
CA ASN A 313 0.25 25.22 -4.97
C ASN A 313 -0.01 25.39 -6.49
N LYS A 314 1.04 25.39 -7.32
CA LYS A 314 0.86 24.95 -8.71
C LYS A 314 0.57 23.45 -8.63
N LYS A 315 -0.73 23.10 -8.66
CA LYS A 315 -1.25 21.72 -8.64
C LYS A 315 -0.37 20.83 -9.50
N GLN A 316 0.49 19.99 -8.90
CA GLN A 316 1.32 19.05 -9.64
C GLN A 316 0.35 18.10 -10.36
N PRO A 317 0.21 18.16 -11.70
CA PRO A 317 -0.85 17.41 -12.37
C PRO A 317 -0.62 15.89 -12.24
N TRP A 318 0.64 15.49 -12.07
CA TRP A 318 1.14 14.11 -12.07
C TRP A 318 1.06 13.40 -10.72
N LEU A 319 0.71 14.10 -9.64
CA LEU A 319 0.33 13.48 -8.37
C LEU A 319 -1.16 13.72 -8.14
N ARG A 320 -1.89 12.65 -7.81
CA ARG A 320 -3.30 12.71 -7.42
C ARG A 320 -3.49 12.02 -6.09
N VAL A 321 -4.35 12.60 -5.27
CA VAL A 321 -4.76 12.05 -4.00
C VAL A 321 -6.29 12.01 -3.98
N TYR A 322 -6.85 10.82 -3.79
CA TYR A 322 -8.29 10.64 -3.66
C TYR A 322 -8.66 10.46 -2.18
N ASP A 323 -9.72 11.13 -1.74
CA ASP A 323 -10.32 10.95 -0.42
C ASP A 323 -11.71 10.32 -0.59
N PRO A 324 -11.94 9.11 -0.04
CA PRO A 324 -13.24 8.43 -0.11
C PRO A 324 -14.42 9.28 0.35
N VAL A 325 -14.24 10.17 1.34
CA VAL A 325 -15.33 11.02 1.86
C VAL A 325 -15.88 11.93 0.77
N THR A 326 -15.05 12.29 -0.21
CA THR A 326 -15.45 13.15 -1.34
C THR A 326 -15.94 12.38 -2.57
N ILE A 327 -15.86 11.06 -2.51
CA ILE A 327 -16.29 10.14 -3.57
C ILE A 327 -17.51 9.41 -3.01
N GLN A 328 -18.66 10.06 -3.04
CA GLN A 328 -19.92 9.35 -2.82
C GLN A 328 -20.13 8.36 -3.99
N PRO A 329 -20.60 7.13 -3.73
CA PRO A 329 -20.88 6.14 -4.77
C PRO A 329 -21.82 6.65 -5.87
#